data_AF-A0AAV5SLJ4-F1
#
_entry.id   AF-A0AAV5SLJ4-F1
#
_cell.length_a   1.000
_cell.length_b   1.000
_cell.length_c   1.000
_cell.angle_alpha   90.00
_cell.angle_beta   90.00
_cell.angle_gamma   90.00
#
_symmetry.space_group_name_H-M   'P 1'
#
loop_
_entity.id
_entity.type
_entity.pdbx_description
1 polymer ?
#
loop_
_entity_poly.entity_id
_entity_poly.type
_entity_poly.pdbx_seq_one_letter_code
_entity_poly.pdbx_strand_id
1 'polypeptide(L)'
;VFIYGNASMSAKLRFYAQFIITAEGVIATILFCILFAFLFIVRFDKGSGAYRVFLLVSSIHGFLLSTMLIPLNFLHLIRDGDFINIALGFGTDFIPLEYFNIPFLIFTNLVSYSWELVPTASVLQFIALTKPKMSLFNRLCLAYLWPAIAFVFNYLYVPYFIPAPAYREVLARSARDFYEINDHDRIYVYGFPFWPKTENGYISAIDVALKFAAPTYSISYALFLLNVYRIRQQLTVNGIRLSEKTLRLQRQFFRTQLLQGLSPLAVLSVPFSIFFTVTLLGYDLNRFSVIYSFAIWFTPIVQALVMLSYIKTTLNKQMSGST
;
A
#
# COMPACT_ATOMS: atom_id res chain seq x y z
N VAL A 1 -15.43 1.39 -28.16
CA VAL A 1 -16.59 0.72 -27.52
C VAL A 1 -16.93 -0.47 -28.40
N PHE A 2 -16.26 -1.60 -28.15
CA PHE A 2 -16.15 -2.71 -29.08
C PHE A 2 -17.17 -3.82 -28.79
N ILE A 3 -17.65 -4.40 -29.88
CA ILE A 3 -18.56 -5.54 -30.00
C ILE A 3 -17.84 -6.79 -29.44
N TYR A 4 -18.19 -7.19 -28.22
CA TYR A 4 -17.62 -8.36 -27.51
C TYR A 4 -18.44 -9.65 -27.68
N GLY A 5 -19.23 -9.75 -28.75
CA GLY A 5 -20.14 -10.89 -28.97
C GLY A 5 -19.46 -12.25 -28.86
N ASN A 6 -18.22 -12.36 -29.33
CA ASN A 6 -17.50 -13.63 -29.45
C ASN A 6 -16.24 -13.76 -28.58
N ALA A 7 -15.94 -12.83 -27.66
CA ALA A 7 -14.77 -13.01 -26.81
C ALA A 7 -15.00 -14.10 -25.75
N SER A 8 -13.95 -14.85 -25.47
CA SER A 8 -13.93 -15.85 -24.41
C SER A 8 -14.18 -15.24 -23.04
N MET A 9 -14.57 -16.07 -22.08
CA MET A 9 -14.77 -15.65 -20.69
C MET A 9 -13.48 -15.09 -20.07
N SER A 10 -12.32 -15.66 -20.42
CA SER A 10 -11.00 -15.24 -19.93
C SER A 10 -10.61 -13.86 -20.46
N ALA A 11 -10.84 -13.60 -21.75
CA ALA A 11 -10.61 -12.27 -22.35
C ALA A 11 -11.53 -11.21 -21.75
N LYS A 12 -12.82 -11.53 -21.52
CA LYS A 12 -13.77 -10.63 -20.83
C LYS A 12 -13.30 -10.34 -19.39
N LEU A 13 -12.91 -11.38 -18.64
CA LEU A 13 -12.41 -11.24 -17.28
C LEU A 13 -11.17 -10.32 -17.22
N ARG A 14 -10.20 -10.54 -18.12
CA ARG A 14 -9.00 -9.71 -18.26
C ARG A 14 -9.37 -8.24 -18.47
N PHE A 15 -10.24 -7.97 -19.45
CA PHE A 15 -10.69 -6.62 -19.76
C PHE A 15 -11.35 -5.93 -18.57
N TYR A 16 -12.29 -6.59 -17.90
CA TYR A 16 -12.98 -6.01 -16.73
C TYR A 16 -12.01 -5.79 -15.57
N ALA A 17 -11.10 -6.74 -15.33
CA ALA A 17 -10.11 -6.60 -14.26
C ALA A 17 -9.18 -5.41 -14.51
N GLN A 18 -8.67 -5.26 -15.74
CA GLN A 18 -7.87 -4.10 -16.12
C GLN A 18 -8.66 -2.81 -15.98
N PHE A 19 -9.90 -2.77 -16.46
CA PHE A 19 -10.75 -1.58 -16.36
C PHE A 19 -10.95 -1.15 -14.90
N ILE A 20 -11.26 -2.09 -14.01
CA ILE A 20 -11.47 -1.82 -12.58
C ILE A 20 -10.19 -1.29 -11.95
N ILE A 21 -9.05 -1.95 -12.16
CA ILE A 21 -7.76 -1.53 -11.58
C ILE A 21 -7.34 -0.14 -12.07
N THR A 22 -7.51 0.14 -13.36
CA THR A 22 -7.26 1.48 -13.91
C THR A 22 -8.19 2.51 -13.28
N ALA A 23 -9.48 2.19 -13.14
CA ALA A 23 -10.45 3.08 -12.51
C ALA A 23 -10.09 3.35 -11.04
N GLU A 24 -9.68 2.33 -10.29
CA GLU A 24 -9.21 2.46 -8.90
C GLU A 24 -7.99 3.38 -8.81
N GLY A 25 -7.00 3.19 -9.69
CA GLY A 25 -5.82 4.05 -9.80
C GLY A 25 -6.20 5.51 -10.09
N VAL A 26 -7.08 5.76 -11.07
CA VAL A 26 -7.56 7.10 -11.41
C VAL A 26 -8.30 7.76 -10.24
N ILE A 27 -9.24 7.05 -9.61
CA ILE A 27 -10.01 7.54 -8.48
C ILE A 27 -9.07 7.90 -7.32
N ALA A 28 -8.15 7.00 -6.97
CA ALA A 28 -7.19 7.24 -5.90
C ALA A 28 -6.28 8.45 -6.20
N THR A 29 -5.74 8.55 -7.41
CA THR A 29 -4.93 9.70 -7.84
C THR A 29 -5.70 11.02 -7.70
N ILE A 30 -6.96 11.08 -8.15
CA ILE A 30 -7.82 12.27 -7.99
C ILE A 30 -8.01 12.61 -6.51
N LEU A 31 -8.31 11.61 -5.66
CA LEU A 31 -8.50 11.84 -4.23
C LEU A 31 -7.22 12.37 -3.56
N PHE A 32 -6.04 11.87 -3.94
CA PHE A 32 -4.77 12.37 -3.43
C PHE A 32 -4.44 13.78 -3.94
N CYS A 33 -4.81 14.14 -5.17
CA CYS A 33 -4.72 15.52 -5.66
C CYS A 33 -5.61 16.47 -4.87
N ILE A 34 -6.86 16.07 -4.59
CA ILE A 34 -7.80 16.84 -3.76
C ILE A 34 -7.25 17.00 -2.34
N LEU A 35 -6.74 15.91 -1.76
CA LEU A 35 -6.12 15.91 -0.43
C LEU A 35 -4.93 16.88 -0.38
N PHE A 36 -4.06 16.83 -1.39
CA PHE A 36 -2.92 17.72 -1.53
C PHE A 36 -3.37 19.18 -1.59
N ALA A 37 -4.34 19.52 -2.44
CA ALA A 37 -4.90 20.87 -2.52
C ALA A 37 -5.42 21.37 -1.17
N PHE A 38 -6.19 20.54 -0.45
CA PHE A 38 -6.68 20.91 0.87
C PHE A 38 -5.55 21.10 1.90
N LEU A 39 -4.46 20.33 1.85
CA LEU A 39 -3.32 20.52 2.76
C LEU A 39 -2.64 21.89 2.65
N PHE A 40 -2.85 22.61 1.54
CA PHE A 40 -2.40 24.00 1.37
C PHE A 40 -3.46 25.03 1.79
N ILE A 41 -4.74 24.69 1.68
CA ILE A 41 -5.86 25.57 2.07
C ILE A 41 -6.07 25.57 3.59
N VAL A 42 -6.02 24.39 4.23
CA VAL A 42 -6.28 24.23 5.66
C VAL A 42 -5.16 24.90 6.46
N ARG A 43 -5.54 25.79 7.38
CA ARG A 43 -4.59 26.35 8.35
C ARG A 43 -4.36 25.33 9.46
N PHE A 44 -3.13 24.91 9.67
CA PHE A 44 -2.80 23.99 10.76
C PHE A 44 -2.40 24.79 12.00
N ASP A 45 -2.91 24.42 13.18
CA ASP A 45 -2.50 25.04 14.44
C ASP A 45 -0.98 24.89 14.62
N LYS A 46 -0.33 25.84 15.30
CA LYS A 46 1.15 25.86 15.48
C LYS A 46 1.72 24.54 16.03
N GLY A 47 0.94 23.77 16.80
CA GLY A 47 1.35 22.47 17.35
C GLY A 47 1.18 21.26 16.41
N SER A 48 0.54 21.43 15.26
CA SER A 48 0.18 20.33 14.34
C SER A 48 1.08 20.22 13.10
N GLY A 49 2.15 21.02 13.03
CA GLY A 49 3.07 21.04 11.88
C GLY A 49 3.68 19.67 11.56
N ALA A 50 4.04 18.88 12.57
CA ALA A 50 4.59 17.53 12.36
C ALA A 50 3.57 16.60 11.67
N TYR A 51 2.30 16.70 12.05
CA TYR A 51 1.26 15.89 11.46
C TYR A 51 0.91 16.34 10.04
N ARG A 52 0.96 17.65 9.75
CA ARG A 52 0.85 18.16 8.38
C ARG A 52 1.92 17.56 7.47
N VAL A 53 3.17 17.46 7.95
CA VAL A 53 4.27 16.82 7.20
C VAL A 53 3.98 15.34 6.96
N PHE A 54 3.47 14.60 7.96
CA PHE A 54 3.03 13.23 7.76
C PHE A 54 1.95 13.11 6.68
N LEU A 55 0.88 13.90 6.75
CA LEU A 55 -0.18 13.90 5.75
C LEU A 55 0.37 14.21 4.34
N LEU A 56 1.31 15.14 4.22
CA LEU A 56 1.95 15.47 2.96
C LEU A 56 2.73 14.28 2.38
N VAL A 57 3.57 13.63 3.20
CA VAL A 57 4.36 12.45 2.78
C VAL A 57 3.44 11.31 2.38
N SER A 58 2.42 11.00 3.19
CA SER A 58 1.42 9.98 2.85
C SER A 58 0.63 10.32 1.59
N SER A 59 0.36 11.60 1.33
CA SER A 59 -0.33 12.03 0.11
C SER A 59 0.54 11.85 -1.13
N ILE A 60 1.83 12.21 -1.05
CA ILE A 60 2.79 12.03 -2.15
C ILE A 60 2.97 10.53 -2.44
N HIS A 61 3.17 9.73 -1.40
CA HIS A 61 3.29 8.27 -1.53
C HIS A 61 2.06 7.65 -2.20
N GLY A 62 0.86 7.96 -1.69
CA GLY A 62 -0.39 7.45 -2.25
C GLY A 62 -0.65 7.92 -3.67
N PHE A 63 -0.31 9.18 -4.00
CA PHE A 63 -0.37 9.71 -5.36
C PHE A 63 0.56 8.94 -6.31
N LEU A 64 1.82 8.73 -5.93
CA LEU A 64 2.79 8.01 -6.76
C LEU A 64 2.34 6.57 -6.99
N LEU A 65 1.95 5.86 -5.92
CA LEU A 65 1.47 4.48 -6.02
C LEU A 65 0.26 4.35 -6.95
N SER A 66 -0.75 5.21 -6.76
CA SER A 66 -1.98 5.19 -7.56
C SER A 66 -1.74 5.58 -9.01
N THR A 67 -0.83 6.52 -9.25
CA THR A 67 -0.47 6.96 -10.61
C THR A 67 0.28 5.90 -11.37
N MET A 68 1.16 5.13 -10.71
CA MET A 68 1.85 4.00 -11.34
C MET A 68 0.92 2.82 -11.64
N LEU A 69 -0.17 2.67 -10.88
CA LEU A 69 -1.16 1.62 -11.14
C LEU A 69 -1.88 1.80 -12.48
N ILE A 70 -2.12 3.06 -12.89
CA ILE A 70 -2.82 3.40 -14.14
C ILE A 70 -2.12 2.83 -15.39
N PRO A 71 -0.83 3.09 -15.66
CA PRO A 71 -0.13 2.55 -16.81
C PRO A 71 0.32 1.10 -16.64
N LEU A 72 0.61 0.63 -15.43
CA LEU A 72 1.21 -0.70 -15.24
C LEU A 72 0.14 -1.80 -15.13
N ASN A 73 -1.00 -1.50 -14.49
CA ASN A 73 -2.14 -2.39 -14.31
C ASN A 73 -1.75 -3.83 -13.90
N PHE A 74 -1.27 -3.94 -12.67
CA PHE A 74 -0.77 -5.19 -12.12
C PHE A 74 -1.92 -6.10 -11.68
N LEU A 75 -2.01 -7.28 -12.28
CA LEU A 75 -2.92 -8.35 -11.90
C LEU A 75 -2.17 -9.47 -11.19
N HIS A 76 -2.78 -10.05 -10.17
CA HIS A 76 -2.26 -11.21 -9.48
C HIS A 76 -2.95 -12.48 -9.97
N LEU A 77 -2.14 -13.50 -10.20
CA LEU A 77 -2.56 -14.86 -10.52
C LEU A 77 -1.85 -15.83 -9.56
N ILE A 78 -2.63 -16.70 -8.92
CA ILE A 78 -2.13 -17.75 -8.04
C ILE A 78 -2.59 -19.09 -8.61
N ARG A 79 -1.61 -19.84 -9.11
CA ARG A 79 -1.84 -21.03 -9.92
C ARG A 79 -0.59 -21.91 -9.97
N ASP A 80 -0.76 -23.22 -9.94
CA ASP A 80 0.29 -24.24 -10.08
C ASP A 80 1.42 -24.08 -9.04
N GLY A 81 1.05 -23.62 -7.85
CA GLY A 81 1.99 -23.32 -6.76
C GLY A 81 2.83 -22.05 -6.96
N ASP A 82 2.42 -21.17 -7.87
CA ASP A 82 3.12 -19.93 -8.19
C ASP A 82 2.28 -18.69 -7.86
N PHE A 83 2.95 -17.65 -7.37
CA PHE A 83 2.40 -16.30 -7.26
C PHE A 83 2.95 -15.46 -8.41
N ILE A 84 2.05 -15.00 -9.28
CA ILE A 84 2.39 -14.27 -10.49
C ILE A 84 1.78 -12.88 -10.42
N ASN A 85 2.62 -11.86 -10.63
CA ASN A 85 2.20 -10.50 -10.83
C ASN A 85 2.41 -10.14 -12.31
N ILE A 86 1.33 -9.76 -12.99
CA ILE A 86 1.26 -9.61 -14.44
C ILE A 86 0.94 -8.15 -14.72
N ALA A 87 1.85 -7.44 -15.39
CA ALA A 87 1.60 -6.10 -15.89
C ALA A 87 0.96 -6.20 -17.27
N LEU A 88 -0.26 -5.67 -17.40
CA LEU A 88 -1.01 -5.66 -18.67
C LEU A 88 -1.55 -4.26 -19.03
N GLY A 89 -1.08 -3.20 -18.37
CA GLY A 89 -1.56 -1.84 -18.64
C GLY A 89 -0.92 -1.23 -19.90
N PHE A 90 -1.47 -0.12 -20.41
CA PHE A 90 -0.94 0.53 -21.63
C PHE A 90 0.54 0.92 -21.52
N GLY A 91 1.08 1.08 -20.31
CA GLY A 91 2.50 1.36 -20.07
C GLY A 91 3.41 0.24 -20.58
N THR A 92 2.90 -0.99 -20.72
CA THR A 92 3.69 -2.11 -21.24
C THR A 92 4.04 -1.95 -22.72
N ASP A 93 3.26 -1.18 -23.47
CA ASP A 93 3.48 -0.93 -24.89
C ASP A 93 4.64 0.04 -25.11
N PHE A 94 4.85 0.98 -24.18
CA PHE A 94 5.82 2.07 -24.31
C PHE A 94 7.20 1.76 -23.72
N ILE A 95 7.27 0.88 -22.73
CA ILE A 95 8.52 0.58 -22.01
C ILE A 95 9.06 -0.76 -22.50
N PRO A 96 10.30 -0.83 -23.03
CA PRO A 96 10.93 -2.10 -23.41
C PRO A 96 11.16 -3.04 -22.23
N LEU A 97 11.25 -4.35 -22.50
CA LEU A 97 11.36 -5.41 -21.49
C LEU A 97 12.59 -5.23 -20.59
N GLU A 98 13.69 -4.78 -21.17
CA GLU A 98 14.97 -4.58 -20.51
C GLU A 98 14.87 -3.49 -19.43
N TYR A 99 13.97 -2.51 -19.63
CA TYR A 99 13.79 -1.37 -18.75
C TYR A 99 12.59 -1.50 -17.81
N PHE A 100 11.66 -2.43 -18.07
CA PHE A 100 10.43 -2.57 -17.27
C PHE A 100 10.69 -3.00 -15.81
N ASN A 101 11.86 -3.60 -15.53
CA ASN A 101 12.26 -3.90 -14.16
C ASN A 101 12.31 -2.64 -13.27
N ILE A 102 12.72 -1.49 -13.80
CA ILE A 102 12.84 -0.26 -13.01
C ILE A 102 11.48 0.21 -12.46
N PRO A 103 10.43 0.46 -13.28
CA PRO A 103 9.13 0.86 -12.76
C PRO A 103 8.51 -0.23 -11.88
N PHE A 104 8.74 -1.51 -12.16
CA PHE A 104 8.27 -2.61 -11.30
C PHE A 104 8.91 -2.58 -9.90
N LEU A 105 10.24 -2.38 -9.81
CA LEU A 105 10.94 -2.29 -8.52
C LEU A 105 10.50 -1.04 -7.73
N ILE A 106 10.33 0.10 -8.41
CA ILE A 106 9.79 1.33 -7.79
C ILE A 106 8.39 1.07 -7.24
N PHE A 107 7.52 0.45 -8.05
CA PHE A 107 6.16 0.11 -7.65
C PHE A 107 6.14 -0.82 -6.44
N THR A 108 6.95 -1.89 -6.46
CA THR A 108 7.04 -2.86 -5.36
C THR A 108 7.54 -2.19 -4.08
N ASN A 109 8.51 -1.28 -4.18
CA ASN A 109 8.98 -0.50 -3.04
C ASN A 109 7.88 0.42 -2.50
N LEU A 110 7.13 1.12 -3.37
CA LEU A 110 5.99 1.95 -2.96
C LEU A 110 4.91 1.12 -2.27
N VAL A 111 4.57 -0.07 -2.78
CA VAL A 111 3.62 -0.98 -2.13
C VAL A 111 4.11 -1.34 -0.73
N SER A 112 5.40 -1.63 -0.57
CA SER A 112 5.98 -2.03 0.72
C SER A 112 6.01 -0.90 1.73
N TYR A 113 6.33 0.31 1.26
CA TYR A 113 6.35 1.51 2.07
C TYR A 113 4.96 1.87 2.65
N SER A 114 3.87 1.33 2.09
CA SER A 114 2.50 1.57 2.58
C SER A 114 2.27 1.07 4.01
N TRP A 115 2.82 -0.09 4.38
CA TRP A 115 2.72 -0.60 5.76
C TRP A 115 3.82 -0.06 6.66
N GLU A 116 4.98 0.30 6.10
CA GLU A 116 6.12 0.84 6.86
C GLU A 116 5.87 2.26 7.38
N LEU A 117 5.03 3.02 6.69
CA LEU A 117 4.59 4.35 7.13
C LEU A 117 3.57 4.33 8.28
N VAL A 118 2.89 3.20 8.52
CA VAL A 118 1.82 3.07 9.53
C VAL A 118 2.21 3.60 10.93
N PRO A 119 3.38 3.24 11.52
CA PRO A 119 3.72 3.72 12.85
C PRO A 119 4.00 5.23 12.91
N THR A 120 4.34 5.89 11.79
CA THR A 120 4.83 7.28 11.76
C THR A 120 3.89 8.25 12.49
N ALA A 121 2.60 8.23 12.17
CA ALA A 121 1.63 9.13 12.83
C ALA A 121 1.55 8.87 14.34
N SER A 122 1.51 7.60 14.74
CA SER A 122 1.43 7.22 16.16
C SER A 122 2.67 7.63 16.93
N VAL A 123 3.87 7.51 16.35
CA VAL A 123 5.13 7.99 16.95
C VAL A 123 5.09 9.51 17.11
N LEU A 124 4.66 10.25 16.09
CA LEU A 124 4.51 11.70 16.18
C LEU A 124 3.55 12.13 17.29
N GLN A 125 2.40 11.45 17.42
CA GLN A 125 1.44 11.74 18.49
C GLN A 125 2.03 11.43 19.87
N PHE A 126 2.65 10.27 20.02
CA PHE A 126 3.25 9.85 21.28
C PHE A 126 4.34 10.83 21.73
N ILE A 127 5.22 11.26 20.82
CA ILE A 127 6.26 12.27 21.11
C ILE A 127 5.62 13.62 21.44
N ALA A 128 4.57 14.04 20.74
CA ALA A 128 3.89 15.30 21.03
C ALA A 128 3.27 15.32 22.44
N LEU A 129 2.76 14.18 22.93
CA LEU A 129 2.21 14.05 24.28
C LEU A 129 3.30 13.99 25.36
N THR A 130 4.39 13.25 25.11
CA THR A 130 5.41 12.97 26.14
C THR A 130 6.56 13.97 26.15
N LYS A 131 6.87 14.59 25.01
CA LYS A 131 7.99 15.52 24.83
C LYS A 131 7.55 16.79 24.09
N PRO A 132 6.61 17.58 24.64
CA PRO A 132 6.02 18.75 23.97
C PRO A 132 7.03 19.87 23.67
N LYS A 133 8.20 19.88 24.32
CA LYS A 133 9.30 20.84 24.07
C LYS A 133 10.27 20.39 22.98
N MET A 134 10.16 19.16 22.47
CA MET A 134 11.04 18.67 21.40
C MET A 134 10.80 19.47 20.11
N SER A 135 11.88 19.87 19.42
CA SER A 135 11.81 20.58 18.14
C SER A 135 11.11 19.75 17.07
N LEU A 136 10.47 20.41 16.09
CA LEU A 136 9.78 19.75 14.99
C LEU A 136 10.70 18.77 14.24
N PHE A 137 11.93 19.21 13.93
CA PHE A 137 12.93 18.39 13.23
C PHE A 137 13.19 17.08 13.97
N ASN A 138 13.49 17.12 15.27
CA ASN A 138 13.78 15.91 16.05
C ASN A 138 12.57 14.96 16.12
N ARG A 139 11.34 15.50 16.18
CA ARG A 139 10.12 14.66 16.13
C ARG A 139 10.01 13.92 14.81
N LEU A 140 10.24 14.62 13.69
CA LEU A 140 10.19 14.05 12.35
C LEU A 140 11.28 12.99 12.16
N CYS A 141 12.53 13.29 12.55
CA CYS A 141 13.62 12.31 12.49
C CYS A 141 13.29 11.02 13.25
N LEU A 142 12.77 11.13 14.47
CA LEU A 142 12.41 9.94 15.26
C LEU A 142 11.22 9.19 14.66
N ALA A 143 10.22 9.89 14.11
CA ALA A 143 9.04 9.25 13.52
C ALA A 143 9.35 8.54 12.19
N TYR A 144 10.27 9.08 11.40
CA TYR A 144 10.67 8.52 10.11
C TYR A 144 11.90 7.60 10.20
N LEU A 145 12.49 7.43 11.38
CA LEU A 145 13.64 6.53 11.56
C LEU A 145 13.32 5.10 11.11
N TRP A 146 12.18 4.55 11.55
CA TRP A 146 11.76 3.21 11.14
C TRP A 146 11.47 3.11 9.64
N PRO A 147 10.59 3.94 9.04
CA PRO A 147 10.38 3.93 7.59
C PRO A 147 11.69 4.04 6.79
N ALA A 148 12.65 4.87 7.22
CA ALA A 148 13.94 4.99 6.55
C ALA A 148 14.78 3.69 6.61
N ILE A 149 14.83 3.04 7.78
CA ILE A 149 15.51 1.74 7.93
C ILE A 149 14.82 0.67 7.06
N ALA A 150 13.49 0.61 7.10
CA ALA A 150 12.71 -0.33 6.31
C ALA A 150 12.90 -0.08 4.81
N PHE A 151 12.95 1.17 4.35
CA PHE A 151 13.24 1.50 2.95
C PHE A 151 14.61 0.98 2.48
N VAL A 152 15.66 1.13 3.30
CA VAL A 152 16.99 0.56 3.00
C VAL A 152 16.93 -0.96 2.93
N PHE A 153 16.23 -1.57 3.88
CA PHE A 153 16.01 -3.02 3.88
C PHE A 153 15.27 -3.48 2.61
N ASN A 154 14.24 -2.76 2.20
CA ASN A 154 13.48 -3.04 0.98
C ASN A 154 14.36 -2.94 -0.26
N TYR A 155 15.23 -1.95 -0.35
CA TYR A 155 16.16 -1.83 -1.46
C TYR A 155 17.02 -3.08 -1.66
N LEU A 156 17.39 -3.78 -0.58
CA LEU A 156 18.17 -5.02 -0.65
C LEU A 156 17.36 -6.23 -1.12
N TYR A 157 16.06 -6.29 -0.82
CA TYR A 157 15.21 -7.45 -1.08
C TYR A 157 14.26 -7.30 -2.27
N VAL A 158 13.90 -6.09 -2.67
CA VAL A 158 13.02 -5.84 -3.82
C VAL A 158 13.56 -6.42 -5.14
N PRO A 159 14.89 -6.47 -5.41
CA PRO A 159 15.42 -7.17 -6.58
C PRO A 159 15.06 -8.66 -6.65
N TYR A 160 14.77 -9.32 -5.52
CA TYR A 160 14.36 -10.73 -5.52
C TYR A 160 13.03 -10.92 -6.26
N PHE A 161 12.18 -9.90 -6.36
CA PHE A 161 10.91 -9.95 -7.11
C PHE A 161 11.09 -10.07 -8.63
N ILE A 162 12.32 -9.95 -9.13
CA ILE A 162 12.63 -10.22 -10.54
C ILE A 162 12.95 -11.72 -10.66
N PRO A 163 12.07 -12.51 -11.32
CA PRO A 163 12.33 -13.94 -11.49
C PRO A 163 13.55 -14.15 -12.40
N ALA A 164 14.27 -15.25 -12.18
CA ALA A 164 15.33 -15.68 -13.08
C ALA A 164 14.78 -15.86 -14.52
N PRO A 165 15.59 -15.63 -15.57
CA PRO A 165 15.11 -15.69 -16.95
C PRO A 165 14.38 -16.99 -17.31
N ALA A 166 14.93 -18.15 -16.89
CA ALA A 166 14.29 -19.45 -17.11
C ALA A 166 12.93 -19.57 -16.41
N TYR A 167 12.81 -19.01 -15.20
CA TYR A 167 11.57 -19.03 -14.44
C TYR A 167 10.52 -18.06 -14.97
N ARG A 168 10.95 -16.91 -15.51
CA ARG A 168 10.07 -15.93 -16.14
C ARG A 168 9.25 -16.53 -17.27
N GLU A 169 9.84 -17.42 -18.07
CA GLU A 169 9.14 -18.15 -19.14
C GLU A 169 8.08 -19.13 -18.61
N VAL A 170 8.28 -19.70 -17.43
CA VAL A 170 7.26 -20.52 -16.75
C VAL A 170 6.07 -19.64 -16.35
N LEU A 171 6.35 -18.51 -15.70
CA LEU A 171 5.32 -17.56 -15.28
C LEU A 171 4.56 -16.97 -16.48
N ALA A 172 5.27 -16.67 -17.58
CA ALA A 172 4.68 -16.08 -18.78
C ALA A 172 3.71 -17.06 -19.44
N ARG A 173 4.10 -18.34 -19.58
CA ARG A 173 3.21 -19.39 -20.12
C ARG A 173 1.96 -19.55 -19.27
N SER A 174 2.11 -19.66 -17.95
CA SER A 174 0.96 -19.77 -17.04
C SER A 174 -0.01 -18.58 -17.16
N ALA A 175 0.54 -17.35 -17.24
CA ALA A 175 -0.26 -16.15 -17.43
C ALA A 175 -0.96 -16.12 -18.80
N ARG A 176 -0.26 -16.49 -19.89
CA ARG A 176 -0.83 -16.55 -21.25
C ARG A 176 -1.94 -17.58 -21.36
N ASP A 177 -1.72 -18.77 -20.83
CA ASP A 177 -2.69 -19.86 -20.83
C ASP A 177 -3.94 -19.49 -20.03
N PHE A 178 -3.77 -18.86 -18.87
CA PHE A 178 -4.90 -18.48 -18.02
C PHE A 178 -5.75 -17.34 -18.61
N TYR A 179 -5.11 -16.32 -19.16
CA TYR A 179 -5.80 -15.13 -19.68
C TYR A 179 -6.05 -15.16 -21.19
N GLU A 180 -5.69 -16.26 -21.88
CA GLU A 180 -5.78 -16.42 -23.33
C GLU A 180 -5.14 -15.21 -24.05
N ILE A 181 -3.87 -14.97 -23.75
CA ILE A 181 -3.09 -13.88 -24.32
C ILE A 181 -2.28 -14.42 -25.50
N ASN A 182 -2.36 -13.79 -26.67
CA ASN A 182 -1.63 -14.25 -27.86
C ASN A 182 -0.12 -14.14 -27.64
N ASP A 183 0.67 -15.04 -28.21
CA ASP A 183 2.13 -15.05 -28.06
C ASP A 183 2.80 -13.75 -28.53
N HIS A 184 2.17 -13.05 -29.48
CA HIS A 184 2.64 -11.75 -29.98
C HIS A 184 2.33 -10.58 -29.05
N ASP A 185 1.36 -10.73 -28.14
CA ASP A 185 1.02 -9.68 -27.18
C ASP A 185 2.11 -9.61 -26.10
N ARG A 186 2.58 -8.40 -25.83
CA ARG A 186 3.63 -8.16 -24.84
C ARG A 186 3.04 -8.21 -23.44
N ILE A 187 3.65 -9.02 -22.57
CA ILE A 187 3.31 -9.06 -21.14
C ILE A 187 4.57 -9.04 -20.29
N TYR A 188 4.46 -8.47 -19.11
CA TYR A 188 5.52 -8.52 -18.11
C TYR A 188 5.04 -9.32 -16.92
N VAL A 189 5.80 -10.36 -16.58
CA VAL A 189 5.49 -11.25 -15.47
C VAL A 189 6.61 -11.22 -14.45
N TYR A 190 6.19 -11.13 -13.19
CA TYR A 190 7.02 -11.12 -12.01
C TYR A 190 6.43 -12.08 -10.97
N GLY A 191 7.20 -12.40 -9.94
CA GLY A 191 6.72 -13.25 -8.85
C GLY A 191 7.60 -14.46 -8.62
N PHE A 192 7.03 -15.48 -7.98
CA PHE A 192 7.79 -16.54 -7.32
C PHE A 192 7.02 -17.86 -7.26
N PRO A 193 7.72 -19.00 -7.21
CA PRO A 193 7.09 -20.20 -6.67
C PRO A 193 6.83 -20.06 -5.18
N PHE A 194 5.79 -20.71 -4.66
CA PHE A 194 5.55 -20.76 -3.21
C PHE A 194 6.70 -21.45 -2.46
N TRP A 195 7.21 -22.55 -3.01
CA TRP A 195 8.33 -23.32 -2.49
C TRP A 195 9.59 -23.12 -3.33
N PRO A 196 10.81 -23.27 -2.78
CA PRO A 196 12.04 -23.11 -3.55
C PRO A 196 12.08 -24.01 -4.78
N LYS A 197 12.32 -23.42 -5.96
CA LYS A 197 12.57 -24.14 -7.23
C LYS A 197 13.94 -23.77 -7.77
N THR A 198 14.66 -24.73 -8.32
CA THR A 198 16.01 -24.57 -8.90
C THR A 198 16.05 -23.53 -10.01
N GLU A 199 15.00 -23.49 -10.82
CA GLU A 199 14.81 -22.65 -12.00
C GLU A 199 14.74 -21.16 -11.63
N ASN A 200 14.34 -20.85 -10.40
CA ASN A 200 14.32 -19.50 -9.83
C ASN A 200 15.48 -19.25 -8.85
N GLY A 201 16.56 -20.03 -8.93
CA GLY A 201 17.71 -19.89 -8.04
C GLY A 201 17.38 -20.13 -6.56
N TYR A 202 16.40 -21.00 -6.28
CA TYR A 202 15.87 -21.29 -4.95
C TYR A 202 15.15 -20.13 -4.24
N ILE A 203 14.90 -19.00 -4.94
CA ILE A 203 14.09 -17.91 -4.42
C ILE A 203 12.60 -18.31 -4.49
N SER A 204 11.88 -18.14 -3.38
CA SER A 204 10.47 -18.47 -3.26
C SER A 204 9.65 -17.39 -2.55
N ALA A 205 8.33 -17.46 -2.66
CA ALA A 205 7.41 -16.56 -1.99
C ALA A 205 7.53 -16.67 -0.46
N ILE A 206 7.75 -17.88 0.07
CA ILE A 206 7.98 -18.08 1.52
C ILE A 206 9.29 -17.41 1.95
N ASP A 207 10.35 -17.50 1.13
CA ASP A 207 11.62 -16.86 1.45
C ASP A 207 11.47 -15.33 1.54
N VAL A 208 10.81 -14.75 0.55
CA VAL A 208 10.51 -13.30 0.50
C VAL A 208 9.54 -12.90 1.61
N ALA A 209 8.55 -13.72 1.93
CA ALA A 209 7.63 -13.46 3.03
C ALA A 209 8.39 -13.45 4.36
N LEU A 210 9.24 -14.42 4.64
CA LEU A 210 9.92 -14.56 5.94
C LEU A 210 11.09 -13.60 6.11
N LYS A 211 11.87 -13.35 5.05
CA LYS A 211 13.04 -12.46 5.13
C LYS A 211 12.68 -11.00 4.94
N PHE A 212 11.64 -10.70 4.17
CA PHE A 212 11.32 -9.33 3.78
C PHE A 212 9.98 -8.85 4.35
N ALA A 213 8.86 -9.42 3.91
CA ALA A 213 7.55 -8.84 4.19
C ALA A 213 7.15 -8.98 5.67
N ALA A 214 7.25 -10.19 6.24
CA ALA A 214 6.82 -10.47 7.61
C ALA A 214 7.62 -9.67 8.65
N PRO A 215 8.97 -9.53 8.57
CA PRO A 215 9.72 -8.71 9.51
C PRO A 215 9.33 -7.23 9.46
N THR A 216 9.31 -6.61 8.27
CA THR A 216 9.01 -5.17 8.15
C THR A 216 7.56 -4.88 8.54
N TYR A 217 6.64 -5.74 8.15
CA TYR A 217 5.23 -5.64 8.52
C TYR A 217 5.03 -5.80 10.04
N SER A 218 5.62 -6.84 10.64
CA SER A 218 5.47 -7.13 12.07
C SER A 218 6.02 -5.99 12.92
N ILE A 219 7.21 -5.46 12.59
CA ILE A 219 7.79 -4.33 13.33
C ILE A 219 6.93 -3.07 13.17
N SER A 220 6.45 -2.78 11.96
CA SER A 220 5.60 -1.61 11.71
C SER A 220 4.32 -1.63 12.55
N TYR A 221 3.63 -2.76 12.56
CA TYR A 221 2.39 -2.90 13.34
C TYR A 221 2.64 -3.06 14.84
N ALA A 222 3.74 -3.70 15.27
CA ALA A 222 4.12 -3.74 16.68
C ALA A 222 4.40 -2.33 17.23
N LEU A 223 5.17 -1.51 16.50
CA LEU A 223 5.41 -0.12 16.85
C LEU A 223 4.12 0.69 16.89
N PHE A 224 3.25 0.52 15.91
CA PHE A 224 1.95 1.18 15.88
C PHE A 224 1.09 0.81 17.10
N LEU A 225 0.89 -0.48 17.37
CA LEU A 225 0.07 -0.96 18.49
C LEU A 225 0.63 -0.54 19.85
N LEU A 226 1.96 -0.61 20.01
CA LEU A 226 2.64 -0.16 21.23
C LEU A 226 2.43 1.35 21.46
N ASN A 227 2.58 2.17 20.43
CA ASN A 227 2.35 3.61 20.53
C ASN A 227 0.87 3.92 20.80
N VAL A 228 -0.05 3.25 20.12
CA VAL A 228 -1.50 3.37 20.35
C VAL A 228 -1.84 3.09 21.81
N TYR A 229 -1.31 1.98 22.37
CA TYR A 229 -1.50 1.62 23.76
C TYR A 229 -0.97 2.70 24.71
N ARG A 230 0.26 3.16 24.49
CA ARG A 230 0.88 4.21 25.30
C ARG A 230 0.15 5.55 25.20
N ILE A 231 -0.29 5.96 24.01
CA ILE A 231 -1.10 7.17 23.81
C ILE A 231 -2.39 7.05 24.60
N ARG A 232 -3.08 5.91 24.54
CA ARG A 232 -4.30 5.67 25.31
C ARG A 232 -4.05 5.84 26.80
N GLN A 233 -3.01 5.20 27.35
CA GLN A 233 -2.64 5.36 28.77
C GLN A 233 -2.40 6.82 29.16
N GLN A 234 -1.69 7.58 28.31
CA GLN A 234 -1.42 8.99 28.53
C GLN A 234 -2.69 9.85 28.49
N LEU A 235 -3.66 9.52 27.63
CA LEU A 235 -4.92 10.26 27.48
C LEU A 235 -5.97 9.90 28.55
N THR A 236 -5.87 8.75 29.22
CA THR A 236 -6.88 8.28 30.20
C THR A 236 -6.38 8.18 31.64
N VAL A 237 -5.16 7.67 31.87
CA VAL A 237 -4.68 7.30 33.21
C VAL A 237 -3.82 8.39 33.82
N ASN A 238 -2.87 8.94 33.06
CA ASN A 238 -1.84 9.82 33.64
C ASN A 238 -2.28 11.28 33.83
N GLY A 239 -3.56 11.59 33.55
CA GLY A 239 -4.15 12.88 33.86
C GLY A 239 -3.33 14.07 33.33
N ILE A 240 -2.82 13.99 32.10
CA ILE A 240 -2.05 15.10 31.53
C ILE A 240 -2.91 16.36 31.64
N ARG A 241 -2.35 17.40 32.28
CA ARG A 241 -2.95 18.74 32.38
C ARG A 241 -2.95 19.42 31.01
N LEU A 242 -3.68 18.85 30.06
CA LEU A 242 -4.02 19.48 28.79
C LEU A 242 -5.31 20.28 28.96
N SER A 243 -5.44 21.36 28.21
CA SER A 243 -6.75 22.01 28.08
C SER A 243 -7.76 21.01 27.51
N GLU A 244 -9.04 21.16 27.88
CA GLU A 244 -10.13 20.32 27.35
C GLU A 244 -10.16 20.32 25.82
N LYS A 245 -9.90 21.49 25.22
CA LYS A 245 -9.75 21.66 23.77
C LYS A 245 -8.63 20.80 23.20
N THR A 246 -7.43 20.86 23.79
CA THR A 246 -6.29 20.04 23.34
C THR A 246 -6.58 18.55 23.51
N LEU A 247 -7.21 18.15 24.62
CA LEU A 247 -7.57 16.75 24.87
C LEU A 247 -8.56 16.23 23.82
N ARG A 248 -9.57 17.02 23.45
CA ARG A 248 -10.53 16.68 22.39
C ARG A 248 -9.84 16.53 21.03
N LEU A 249 -8.89 17.40 20.71
CA LEU A 249 -8.09 17.30 19.48
C LEU A 249 -7.23 16.03 19.46
N GLN A 250 -6.56 15.70 20.57
CA GLN A 250 -5.74 14.49 20.68
C GLN A 250 -6.58 13.21 20.55
N ARG A 251 -7.79 13.16 21.14
CA ARG A 251 -8.71 12.02 20.99
C ARG A 251 -9.21 11.85 19.57
N GLN A 252 -9.53 12.94 18.88
CA GLN A 252 -9.94 12.87 17.48
C GLN A 252 -8.77 12.38 16.62
N PHE A 253 -7.58 12.92 16.84
CA PHE A 253 -6.39 12.51 16.12
C PHE A 253 -6.11 11.02 16.31
N PHE A 254 -6.18 10.53 17.54
CA PHE A 254 -6.04 9.12 17.88
C PHE A 254 -7.04 8.23 17.12
N ARG A 255 -8.32 8.64 17.02
CA ARG A 255 -9.32 7.91 16.22
C ARG A 255 -8.96 7.86 14.74
N THR A 256 -8.50 8.98 14.18
CA THR A 256 -8.06 9.04 12.79
C THR A 256 -6.87 8.12 12.54
N GLN A 257 -5.89 8.08 13.45
CA GLN A 257 -4.75 7.17 13.33
C GLN A 257 -5.16 5.70 13.37
N LEU A 258 -6.09 5.35 14.26
CA LEU A 258 -6.64 3.99 14.29
C LEU A 258 -7.29 3.63 12.96
N LEU A 259 -8.10 4.52 12.40
CA LEU A 259 -8.70 4.30 11.08
C LEU A 259 -7.63 4.20 9.98
N GLN A 260 -6.63 5.08 9.95
CA GLN A 260 -5.57 5.03 8.93
C GLN A 260 -4.74 3.74 9.02
N GLY A 261 -4.37 3.31 10.23
CA GLY A 261 -3.55 2.12 10.43
C GLY A 261 -4.33 0.81 10.29
N LEU A 262 -5.59 0.76 10.71
CA LEU A 262 -6.38 -0.47 10.73
C LEU A 262 -7.27 -0.66 9.51
N SER A 263 -7.65 0.40 8.77
CA SER A 263 -8.51 0.22 7.59
C SER A 263 -7.83 -0.60 6.48
N PRO A 264 -6.54 -0.39 6.15
CA PRO A 264 -5.83 -1.27 5.22
C PRO A 264 -5.84 -2.72 5.69
N LEU A 265 -5.62 -2.98 6.99
CA LEU A 265 -5.72 -4.32 7.56
C LEU A 265 -7.10 -4.93 7.35
N ALA A 266 -8.16 -4.17 7.62
CA ALA A 266 -9.53 -4.67 7.48
C ALA A 266 -9.82 -5.06 6.02
N VAL A 267 -9.48 -4.18 5.07
CA VAL A 267 -9.66 -4.41 3.63
C VAL A 267 -8.86 -5.62 3.15
N LEU A 268 -7.62 -5.75 3.61
CA LEU A 268 -6.69 -6.79 3.18
C LEU A 268 -6.84 -8.11 3.94
N SER A 269 -7.47 -8.13 5.11
CA SER A 269 -7.51 -9.30 6.00
C SER A 269 -8.10 -10.54 5.32
N VAL A 270 -9.26 -10.40 4.68
CA VAL A 270 -9.94 -11.48 3.97
C VAL A 270 -9.13 -12.00 2.77
N PRO A 271 -8.73 -11.17 1.79
CA PRO A 271 -7.98 -11.64 0.63
C PRO A 271 -6.61 -12.21 1.02
N PHE A 272 -5.91 -11.65 2.01
CA PHE A 272 -4.66 -12.22 2.50
C PHE A 272 -4.87 -13.53 3.26
N SER A 273 -5.93 -13.66 4.06
CA SER A 273 -6.22 -14.92 4.75
C SER A 273 -6.51 -16.04 3.75
N ILE A 274 -7.28 -15.74 2.70
CA ILE A 274 -7.54 -16.67 1.59
C ILE A 274 -6.23 -17.00 0.88
N PHE A 275 -5.42 -16.00 0.53
CA PHE A 275 -4.10 -16.16 -0.08
C PHE A 275 -3.22 -17.14 0.73
N PHE A 276 -2.99 -16.85 2.01
CA PHE A 276 -2.14 -17.68 2.87
C PHE A 276 -2.68 -19.09 3.03
N THR A 277 -4.00 -19.24 3.22
CA THR A 277 -4.63 -20.57 3.36
C THR A 277 -4.43 -21.39 2.10
N VAL A 278 -4.66 -20.80 0.94
CA VAL A 278 -4.50 -21.48 -0.35
C VAL A 278 -3.04 -21.81 -0.63
N THR A 279 -2.11 -20.89 -0.35
CA THR A 279 -0.67 -21.14 -0.44
C THR A 279 -0.22 -22.28 0.46
N LEU A 280 -0.66 -22.33 1.72
CA LEU A 280 -0.27 -23.38 2.67
C LEU A 280 -0.84 -24.75 2.29
N LEU A 281 -2.05 -24.79 1.74
CA LEU A 281 -2.71 -26.03 1.31
C LEU A 281 -2.29 -26.47 -0.11
N GLY A 282 -1.55 -25.63 -0.84
CA GLY A 282 -1.14 -25.92 -2.22
C GLY A 282 -2.30 -25.92 -3.22
N TYR A 283 -3.36 -25.16 -2.94
CA TYR A 283 -4.48 -25.01 -3.87
C TYR A 283 -4.24 -23.89 -4.88
N ASP A 284 -5.02 -23.90 -5.96
CA ASP A 284 -5.07 -22.81 -6.93
C ASP A 284 -6.24 -21.88 -6.64
N LEU A 285 -6.03 -20.57 -6.72
CA LEU A 285 -7.14 -19.60 -6.70
C LEU A 285 -7.70 -19.35 -8.10
N ASN A 286 -6.87 -19.50 -9.15
CA ASN A 286 -7.28 -19.26 -10.53
C ASN A 286 -7.99 -17.90 -10.65
N ARG A 287 -9.26 -17.87 -11.05
CA ARG A 287 -10.08 -16.64 -11.23
C ARG A 287 -10.27 -15.85 -9.93
N PHE A 288 -10.23 -16.50 -8.77
CA PHE A 288 -10.35 -15.80 -7.48
C PHE A 288 -9.12 -14.95 -7.15
N SER A 289 -7.98 -15.17 -7.81
CA SER A 289 -6.78 -14.33 -7.66
C SER A 289 -7.03 -12.87 -8.08
N VAL A 290 -8.02 -12.62 -8.94
CA VAL A 290 -8.41 -11.27 -9.35
C VAL A 290 -9.01 -10.48 -8.18
N ILE A 291 -9.74 -11.13 -7.27
CA ILE A 291 -10.29 -10.47 -6.06
C ILE A 291 -9.17 -9.95 -5.17
N TYR A 292 -8.07 -10.70 -5.06
CA TYR A 292 -6.88 -10.28 -4.34
C TYR A 292 -6.30 -8.98 -4.93
N SER A 293 -6.26 -8.86 -6.26
CA SER A 293 -5.82 -7.64 -6.94
C SER A 293 -6.69 -6.44 -6.61
N PHE A 294 -8.02 -6.57 -6.73
CA PHE A 294 -8.95 -5.48 -6.42
C PHE A 294 -8.81 -5.03 -4.97
N ALA A 295 -8.73 -5.95 -4.02
CA ALA A 295 -8.63 -5.57 -2.63
C ALA A 295 -7.32 -4.83 -2.29
N ILE A 296 -6.19 -5.22 -2.89
CA ILE A 296 -4.93 -4.49 -2.74
C ILE A 296 -5.05 -3.09 -3.32
N TRP A 297 -5.54 -2.99 -4.56
CA TRP A 297 -5.57 -1.73 -5.29
C TRP A 297 -6.69 -0.78 -4.85
N PHE A 298 -7.68 -1.27 -4.11
CA PHE A 298 -8.66 -0.45 -3.41
C PHE A 298 -8.09 0.25 -2.17
N THR A 299 -6.98 -0.23 -1.60
CA THR A 299 -6.40 0.29 -0.35
C THR A 299 -6.05 1.79 -0.40
N PRO A 300 -5.40 2.32 -1.46
CA PRO A 300 -5.12 3.75 -1.58
C PRO A 300 -6.37 4.65 -1.54
N ILE A 301 -7.50 4.19 -2.11
CA ILE A 301 -8.78 4.92 -2.05
C ILE A 301 -9.24 5.05 -0.59
N VAL A 302 -9.26 3.94 0.14
CA VAL A 302 -9.66 3.92 1.56
C VAL A 302 -8.76 4.84 2.39
N GLN A 303 -7.44 4.78 2.17
CA GLN A 303 -6.48 5.64 2.86
C GLN A 303 -6.74 7.13 2.56
N ALA A 304 -6.96 7.49 1.29
CA ALA A 304 -7.26 8.87 0.89
C ALA A 304 -8.57 9.37 1.53
N LEU A 305 -9.62 8.55 1.55
CA LEU A 305 -10.91 8.91 2.17
C LEU A 305 -10.80 9.15 3.68
N VAL A 306 -10.04 8.31 4.39
CA VAL A 306 -9.80 8.51 5.83
C VAL A 306 -9.04 9.82 6.08
N MET A 307 -8.01 10.13 5.27
CA MET A 307 -7.28 11.39 5.37
C MET A 307 -8.15 12.61 5.05
N LEU A 308 -8.97 12.54 4.00
CA LEU A 308 -9.92 13.60 3.63
C LEU A 308 -10.97 13.83 4.72
N SER A 309 -11.48 12.78 5.36
CA SER A 309 -12.42 12.89 6.47
C SER A 309 -11.83 13.68 7.65
N TYR A 310 -10.54 13.45 7.97
CA TYR A 310 -9.83 14.23 8.97
C TYR A 310 -9.70 15.70 8.59
N ILE A 311 -9.30 15.98 7.34
CA ILE A 311 -9.14 17.35 6.82
C ILE A 311 -10.48 18.09 6.85
N LYS A 312 -11.55 17.47 6.34
CA LYS A 312 -12.91 18.03 6.36
C LYS A 312 -13.35 18.40 7.78
N THR A 313 -13.10 17.51 8.74
CA THR A 313 -13.43 17.78 10.15
C THR A 313 -12.62 18.95 10.70
N THR A 314 -11.36 19.09 10.28
CA THR A 314 -10.51 20.22 10.68
C THR A 314 -11.02 21.53 10.08
N LEU A 315 -11.37 21.56 8.79
CA LEU A 315 -11.94 22.72 8.10
C LEU A 315 -13.25 23.19 8.73
N ASN A 316 -14.18 22.27 9.00
CA ASN A 316 -15.47 22.61 9.58
C ASN A 316 -15.33 23.34 10.93
N LYS A 317 -14.34 22.95 11.74
CA LYS A 317 -14.05 23.63 13.02
C LYS A 317 -13.54 25.05 12.85
N GLN A 318 -12.76 25.30 11.80
CA GLN A 318 -12.26 26.63 11.46
C GLN A 318 -13.40 27.54 11.02
N MET A 319 -14.28 27.02 10.16
CA MET A 319 -15.44 27.77 9.67
C MET A 319 -16.44 28.10 10.79
N SER A 320 -16.59 27.21 11.77
CA SER A 320 -17.51 27.44 12.90
C SER A 320 -16.96 28.39 13.97
N GLY A 321 -15.80 29.02 13.77
CA GLY A 321 -15.18 29.93 14.74
C GLY A 321 -14.79 29.25 16.07
N SER A 322 -14.68 27.92 16.08
CA SER A 322 -14.35 27.13 17.29
C SER A 322 -12.83 27.00 17.56
N THR A 323 -12.03 27.79 16.83
CA THR A 323 -10.56 27.84 16.91
C THR A 323 -10.07 29.03 17.70
#